data_AF-A0A5C8SZ58-F1
#
_entry.id   AF-A0A5C8SZ58-F1
#
_cell.length_a   1.000
_cell.length_b   1.000
_cell.length_c   1.000
_cell.angle_alpha   90.00
_cell.angle_beta   90.00
_cell.angle_gamma   90.00
#
_symmetry.space_group_name_H-M   'P 1'
#
loop_
_entity.id
_entity.type
_entity.pdbx_description
1 polymer ?
#
loop_
_entity_poly.entity_id
_entity_poly.type
_entity_poly.pdbx_seq_one_letter_code
_entity_poly.pdbx_strand_id
1 'polypeptide(L)'
;LRLGSRRLMEEDGVDLAPLADRGEALARAGRTVSWISEEEARGTAPVRLLGLIAFGDAVKPSAAASIAALGRRGLRTVMLTGDNRGSAAHAAEALSLDEVVAELLPEDKAAAILRLKAGGRRVAMVGDGVNDAPALAAADVGIALSTGTDVAMHAAGITLMRGDPMVVADAIDIARRTYAKIRQNLFWALAYNVVGIPLAAFGLLSPVVAGAAMAFSSVSVVGNALLLRRWRPAGEVQR
;
A
#
# COMPACT_ATOMS: atom_id res chain seq x y z
N LEU A 1 -22.17 -24.90 27.36
CA LEU A 1 -21.23 -23.94 26.73
C LEU A 1 -21.99 -23.03 25.78
N ARG A 2 -21.89 -21.72 25.98
CA ARG A 2 -22.52 -20.67 25.15
C ARG A 2 -21.44 -19.70 24.69
N LEU A 3 -21.57 -19.22 23.45
CA LEU A 3 -20.73 -18.19 22.85
C LEU A 3 -21.63 -17.04 22.40
N GLY A 4 -21.31 -15.80 22.76
CA GLY A 4 -22.15 -14.67 22.36
C GLY A 4 -21.56 -13.28 22.55
N SER A 5 -22.36 -12.29 22.20
CA SER A 5 -22.04 -10.89 22.42
C SER A 5 -22.13 -10.53 23.90
N ARG A 6 -21.57 -9.37 24.28
CA ARG A 6 -21.69 -8.82 25.64
C ARG A 6 -23.16 -8.77 26.09
N ARG A 7 -24.05 -8.32 25.21
CA ARG A 7 -25.48 -8.23 25.46
C ARG A 7 -26.10 -9.59 25.82
N LEU A 8 -25.78 -10.65 25.07
CA LEU A 8 -26.29 -11.99 25.36
C LEU A 8 -25.84 -12.46 26.75
N MET A 9 -24.59 -12.19 27.12
CA MET A 9 -24.07 -12.56 28.43
C MET A 9 -24.76 -11.80 29.57
N GLU A 10 -25.04 -10.51 29.37
CA GLU A 10 -25.78 -9.67 30.32
C GLU A 10 -27.24 -10.13 30.47
N GLU A 11 -27.90 -10.50 29.36
CA GLU A 11 -29.24 -11.11 29.34
C GLU A 11 -29.26 -12.47 30.08
N ASP A 12 -28.19 -13.24 29.97
CA ASP A 12 -28.00 -14.52 30.67
C ASP A 12 -27.55 -14.35 32.14
N GLY A 13 -27.38 -13.11 32.62
CA GLY A 13 -26.96 -12.82 34.00
C GLY A 13 -25.53 -13.21 34.33
N VAL A 14 -24.65 -13.34 33.31
CA VAL A 14 -23.24 -13.69 33.49
C VAL A 14 -22.47 -12.49 34.05
N ASP A 15 -21.73 -12.69 35.14
CA ASP A 15 -20.80 -11.67 35.65
C ASP A 15 -19.58 -11.53 34.72
N LEU A 16 -19.52 -10.40 34.01
CA LEU A 16 -18.43 -10.04 33.11
C LEU A 16 -17.29 -9.28 33.80
N ALA A 17 -17.46 -8.83 35.05
CA ALA A 17 -16.48 -8.00 35.75
C ALA A 17 -15.05 -8.58 35.75
N PRO A 18 -14.83 -9.91 35.89
CA PRO A 18 -13.47 -10.47 35.90
C PRO A 18 -12.66 -10.24 34.62
N LEU A 19 -13.33 -10.06 33.47
CA LEU A 19 -12.68 -9.89 32.17
C LEU A 19 -13.14 -8.63 31.42
N ALA A 20 -13.95 -7.77 32.05
CA ALA A 20 -14.51 -6.56 31.47
C ALA A 20 -13.41 -5.65 30.89
N ASP A 21 -12.39 -5.33 31.69
CA ASP A 21 -11.27 -4.49 31.26
C ASP A 21 -10.54 -5.06 30.04
N ARG A 22 -10.36 -6.39 30.01
CA ARG A 22 -9.67 -7.06 28.91
C ARG A 22 -10.53 -7.07 27.65
N GLY A 23 -11.82 -7.34 27.79
CA GLY A 23 -12.79 -7.27 26.70
C GLY A 23 -12.88 -5.86 26.10
N GLU A 24 -12.93 -4.84 26.96
CA GLU A 24 -12.95 -3.43 26.53
C GLU A 24 -11.64 -2.99 25.89
N ALA A 25 -10.48 -3.46 26.38
CA ALA A 25 -9.20 -3.20 25.73
C ALA A 25 -9.14 -3.83 24.32
N LEU A 26 -9.62 -5.06 24.17
CA LEU A 26 -9.65 -5.76 22.87
C LEU A 26 -10.64 -5.11 21.90
N ALA A 27 -11.83 -4.72 22.39
CA ALA A 27 -12.82 -3.99 21.60
C ALA A 27 -12.30 -2.61 21.18
N ARG A 28 -11.61 -1.88 22.07
CA ARG A 28 -10.95 -0.61 21.73
C ARG A 28 -9.83 -0.78 20.70
N ALA A 29 -9.14 -1.92 20.70
CA ALA A 29 -8.19 -2.30 19.65
C ALA A 29 -8.88 -2.76 18.34
N GLY A 30 -10.20 -2.58 18.22
CA GLY A 30 -10.98 -2.90 17.04
C GLY A 30 -11.29 -4.37 16.83
N ARG A 31 -11.01 -5.22 17.83
CA ARG A 31 -11.30 -6.65 17.75
C ARG A 31 -12.78 -6.91 18.03
N THR A 32 -13.35 -7.85 17.29
CA THR A 32 -14.66 -8.42 17.62
C THR A 32 -14.51 -9.35 18.82
N VAL A 33 -15.13 -9.01 19.94
CA VAL A 33 -15.03 -9.79 21.20
C VAL A 33 -16.28 -10.65 21.39
N SER A 34 -16.08 -11.96 21.46
CA SER A 34 -17.11 -12.95 21.79
C SER A 34 -16.82 -13.58 23.15
N TRP A 35 -17.82 -13.69 24.00
CA TRP A 35 -17.70 -14.19 25.37
C TRP A 35 -18.12 -15.65 25.43
N ILE A 36 -17.44 -16.45 26.26
CA ILE A 36 -17.74 -17.87 26.48
C ILE A 36 -18.24 -18.07 27.91
N SER A 37 -19.41 -18.68 28.04
CA SER A 37 -19.98 -19.04 29.32
C SER A 37 -20.40 -20.51 29.38
N GLU A 38 -20.50 -21.04 30.59
CA GLU A 38 -21.00 -22.38 30.87
C GLU A 38 -22.24 -22.32 31.75
N GLU A 39 -23.29 -22.97 31.26
CA GLU A 39 -24.53 -23.20 31.99
C GLU A 39 -24.43 -24.58 32.67
N GLU A 40 -24.63 -24.62 33.98
CA GLU A 40 -24.53 -25.85 34.75
C GLU A 40 -25.83 -26.67 34.65
N ALA A 41 -25.73 -27.96 34.34
CA ALA A 41 -26.85 -28.82 33.94
C ALA A 41 -27.96 -29.04 35.00
N ARG A 42 -27.83 -28.48 36.21
CA ARG A 42 -28.80 -28.64 37.31
C ARG A 42 -29.69 -27.42 37.58
N GLY A 43 -29.60 -26.36 36.78
CA GLY A 43 -30.61 -25.30 36.73
C GLY A 43 -30.71 -24.38 37.95
N THR A 44 -29.83 -24.54 38.96
CA THR A 44 -29.85 -23.72 40.20
C THR A 44 -28.57 -22.90 40.42
N ALA A 45 -27.55 -23.06 39.59
CA ALA A 45 -26.29 -22.32 39.71
C ALA A 45 -26.20 -21.18 38.69
N PRO A 46 -25.51 -20.08 39.02
CA PRO A 46 -25.29 -18.97 38.10
C PRO A 46 -24.45 -19.41 36.89
N VAL A 47 -24.77 -18.87 35.71
CA VAL A 47 -24.00 -19.12 34.49
C VAL A 47 -22.59 -18.58 34.67
N ARG A 48 -21.58 -19.45 34.53
CA ARG A 48 -20.19 -19.12 34.81
C ARG A 48 -19.49 -18.57 33.57
N LEU A 49 -18.81 -17.43 33.71
CA LEU A 49 -17.89 -16.94 32.68
C LEU A 49 -16.64 -17.82 32.60
N LEU A 50 -16.33 -18.34 31.41
CA LEU A 50 -15.13 -19.13 31.17
C LEU A 50 -14.02 -18.31 30.51
N GLY A 51 -14.37 -17.34 29.67
CA GLY A 51 -13.40 -16.53 28.94
C GLY A 51 -13.98 -15.68 27.83
N LEU A 52 -13.10 -15.14 27.00
CA LEU A 52 -13.45 -14.42 25.77
C LEU A 52 -12.52 -14.83 24.62
N ILE A 53 -13.01 -14.71 23.39
CA ILE A 53 -12.28 -14.84 22.15
C ILE A 53 -12.36 -13.50 21.42
N ALA A 54 -11.22 -13.00 20.95
CA ALA A 54 -11.16 -11.79 20.14
C ALA A 54 -10.72 -12.12 18.71
N PHE A 55 -11.50 -11.66 17.74
CA PHE A 55 -11.23 -11.80 16.32
C PHE A 55 -10.80 -10.45 15.75
N GLY A 56 -9.89 -10.46 14.80
CA GLY A 56 -9.63 -9.29 13.96
C GLY A 56 -8.46 -9.55 13.03
N ASP A 57 -8.21 -8.60 12.15
CA ASP A 57 -7.19 -8.76 11.14
C ASP A 57 -5.79 -8.57 11.72
N ALA A 58 -4.86 -9.37 11.21
CA ALA A 58 -3.45 -9.24 11.52
C ALA A 58 -2.77 -8.46 10.40
N VAL A 59 -2.01 -7.45 10.80
CA VAL A 59 -1.15 -6.72 9.87
C VAL A 59 -0.10 -7.70 9.31
N LYS A 60 0.12 -7.66 7.99
CA LYS A 60 1.15 -8.50 7.35
C LYS A 60 2.53 -8.18 7.96
N PRO A 61 3.39 -9.18 8.25
CA PRO A 61 4.68 -8.94 8.91
C PRO A 61 5.57 -7.91 8.18
N SER A 62 5.52 -7.86 6.86
CA SER A 62 6.31 -6.96 6.03
C SER A 62 5.70 -5.56 5.85
N ALA A 63 4.48 -5.32 6.33
CA ALA A 63 3.76 -4.07 6.10
C ALA A 63 4.44 -2.88 6.79
N ALA A 64 4.86 -3.02 8.06
CA ALA A 64 5.56 -1.95 8.78
C ALA A 64 6.89 -1.58 8.09
N ALA A 65 7.65 -2.59 7.65
CA ALA A 65 8.88 -2.38 6.89
C ALA A 65 8.62 -1.66 5.55
N SER A 66 7.50 -1.98 4.88
CA SER A 66 7.09 -1.33 3.63
C SER A 66 6.73 0.13 3.85
N ILE A 67 5.89 0.44 4.85
CA ILE A 67 5.55 1.82 5.21
C ILE A 67 6.82 2.63 5.56
N ALA A 68 7.71 2.07 6.37
CA ALA A 68 8.99 2.71 6.68
C ALA A 68 9.86 2.93 5.42
N ALA A 69 9.87 1.99 4.47
CA ALA A 69 10.59 2.13 3.21
C ALA A 69 9.99 3.21 2.29
N LEU A 70 8.67 3.42 2.33
CA LEU A 70 7.98 4.51 1.65
C LEU A 70 8.29 5.85 2.33
N GLY A 71 8.22 5.91 3.66
CA GLY A 71 8.55 7.10 4.45
C GLY A 71 9.98 7.58 4.23
N ARG A 72 10.97 6.67 4.19
CA ARG A 72 12.38 6.99 3.83
C ARG A 72 12.54 7.61 2.45
N ARG A 73 11.55 7.46 1.56
CA ARG A 73 11.53 8.06 0.21
C ARG A 73 10.75 9.38 0.15
N GLY A 74 10.35 9.91 1.31
CA GLY A 74 9.59 11.14 1.44
C GLY A 74 8.13 11.01 0.99
N LEU A 75 7.57 9.79 1.03
CA LEU A 75 6.17 9.54 0.70
C LEU A 75 5.34 9.58 1.97
N ARG A 76 4.28 10.39 1.93
CA ARG A 76 3.22 10.39 2.95
C ARG A 76 2.33 9.16 2.75
N THR A 77 2.04 8.45 3.83
CA THR A 77 1.25 7.22 3.85
C THR A 77 -0.10 7.47 4.52
N VAL A 78 -1.17 7.12 3.81
CA VAL A 78 -2.54 7.31 4.27
C VAL A 78 -3.29 5.99 4.13
N MET A 79 -3.96 5.54 5.18
CA MET A 79 -4.83 4.36 5.13
C MET A 79 -6.30 4.77 4.98
N LEU A 80 -6.98 4.17 4.00
CA LEU A 80 -8.41 4.32 3.78
C LEU A 80 -9.07 2.96 4.05
N THR A 81 -9.91 2.86 5.09
CA THR A 81 -10.55 1.61 5.50
C THR A 81 -12.05 1.78 5.75
N GLY A 82 -12.80 0.70 5.50
CA GLY A 82 -14.21 0.59 5.91
C GLY A 82 -14.40 0.12 7.35
N ASP A 83 -13.32 -0.30 8.01
CA ASP A 83 -13.37 -0.75 9.39
C ASP A 83 -13.69 0.38 10.37
N ASN A 84 -14.10 -0.01 11.58
CA ASN A 84 -14.33 0.91 12.68
C ASN A 84 -13.03 1.64 13.09
N ARG A 85 -13.20 2.80 13.73
CA ARG A 85 -12.09 3.66 14.17
C ARG A 85 -11.08 2.98 15.09
N GLY A 86 -11.50 2.07 15.96
CA GLY A 86 -10.61 1.35 16.88
C GLY A 86 -9.63 0.44 16.13
N SER A 87 -10.14 -0.32 15.17
CA SER A 87 -9.33 -1.21 14.32
C SER A 87 -8.35 -0.39 13.47
N ALA A 88 -8.87 0.66 12.83
CA ALA A 88 -8.10 1.55 11.99
C ALA A 88 -6.98 2.26 12.76
N ALA A 89 -7.26 2.77 13.96
CA ALA A 89 -6.27 3.42 14.82
C ALA A 89 -5.18 2.44 15.27
N HIS A 90 -5.56 1.22 15.66
CA HIS A 90 -4.60 0.19 16.05
C HIS A 90 -3.66 -0.20 14.89
N ALA A 91 -4.21 -0.37 13.69
CA ALA A 91 -3.42 -0.64 12.49
C ALA A 91 -2.49 0.55 12.14
N ALA A 92 -2.98 1.78 12.26
CA ALA A 92 -2.20 2.98 12.01
C ALA A 92 -1.03 3.15 12.98
N GLU A 93 -1.23 2.85 14.26
CA GLU A 93 -0.17 2.86 15.27
C GLU A 93 0.87 1.78 14.98
N ALA A 94 0.43 0.53 14.74
CA ALA A 94 1.32 -0.59 14.44
C ALA A 94 2.18 -0.36 13.19
N LEU A 95 1.66 0.41 12.22
CA LEU A 95 2.34 0.72 10.96
C LEU A 95 3.05 2.07 10.95
N SER A 96 2.84 2.91 11.98
CA SER A 96 3.32 4.30 12.02
C SER A 96 2.89 5.13 10.80
N LEU A 97 1.60 5.11 10.48
CA LEU A 97 1.03 5.87 9.35
C LEU A 97 0.89 7.37 9.66
N ASP A 98 0.93 8.21 8.62
CA ASP A 98 0.77 9.66 8.76
C ASP A 98 -0.70 10.09 8.93
N GLU A 99 -1.63 9.33 8.35
CA GLU A 99 -3.07 9.61 8.40
C GLU A 99 -3.88 8.32 8.22
N VAL A 100 -5.02 8.23 8.91
CA VAL A 100 -5.99 7.15 8.74
C VAL A 100 -7.40 7.72 8.63
N VAL A 101 -8.17 7.19 7.68
CA VAL A 101 -9.57 7.51 7.47
C VAL A 101 -10.36 6.20 7.52
N ALA A 102 -11.21 6.07 8.53
CA ALA A 102 -11.97 4.87 8.85
C ALA A 102 -13.46 5.03 8.49
N GLU A 103 -14.22 3.94 8.57
CA GLU A 103 -15.68 3.92 8.35
C GLU A 103 -16.10 4.40 6.95
N LEU A 104 -15.25 4.16 5.93
CA LEU A 104 -15.50 4.58 4.55
C LEU A 104 -16.30 3.55 3.74
N LEU A 105 -17.27 4.04 2.97
CA LEU A 105 -17.87 3.28 1.86
C LEU A 105 -16.95 3.29 0.63
N PRO A 106 -17.13 2.37 -0.34
CA PRO A 106 -16.33 2.35 -1.58
C PRO A 106 -16.26 3.70 -2.31
N GLU A 107 -17.39 4.40 -2.43
CA GLU A 107 -17.51 5.75 -3.01
C GLU A 107 -16.73 6.80 -2.22
N ASP A 108 -16.72 6.70 -0.89
CA ASP A 108 -16.03 7.65 -0.02
C ASP A 108 -14.50 7.51 -0.15
N LYS A 109 -14.00 6.29 -0.43
CA LYS A 109 -12.57 6.07 -0.70
C LYS A 109 -12.13 6.86 -1.95
N ALA A 110 -12.92 6.82 -3.02
CA ALA A 110 -12.62 7.59 -4.23
C ALA A 110 -12.68 9.10 -3.97
N ALA A 111 -13.68 9.58 -3.22
CA ALA A 111 -13.78 10.98 -2.82
C ALA A 111 -12.60 11.43 -1.94
N ALA A 112 -12.13 10.57 -1.03
CA ALA A 112 -10.94 10.83 -0.22
C ALA A 112 -9.68 11.01 -1.08
N ILE A 113 -9.50 10.17 -2.12
CA ILE A 113 -8.39 10.32 -3.07
C ILE A 113 -8.47 11.66 -3.81
N LEU A 114 -9.65 12.03 -4.32
CA LEU A 114 -9.84 13.31 -5.01
C LEU A 114 -9.52 14.50 -4.09
N ARG A 115 -9.93 14.45 -2.82
CA ARG A 115 -9.55 15.45 -1.82
C ARG A 115 -8.04 15.52 -1.58
N LEU A 116 -7.37 14.37 -1.50
CA LEU A 116 -5.91 14.33 -1.33
C LEU A 116 -5.19 14.96 -2.53
N LYS A 117 -5.71 14.72 -3.75
CA LYS A 117 -5.21 15.29 -5.01
C LYS A 117 -5.48 16.79 -5.14
N ALA A 118 -6.63 17.28 -4.66
CA ALA A 118 -6.98 18.70 -4.69
C ALA A 118 -5.93 19.60 -4.00
N GLY A 119 -5.16 19.03 -3.05
CA GLY A 119 -3.99 19.68 -2.44
C GLY A 119 -2.74 19.74 -3.33
N GLY A 120 -2.84 19.51 -4.64
CA GLY A 120 -1.72 19.50 -5.59
C GLY A 120 -0.81 18.27 -5.49
N ARG A 121 -1.20 17.26 -4.68
CA ARG A 121 -0.43 16.03 -4.49
C ARG A 121 -0.73 15.03 -5.58
N ARG A 122 0.28 14.25 -5.97
CA ARG A 122 0.09 13.03 -6.75
C ARG A 122 -0.19 11.87 -5.82
N VAL A 123 -1.24 11.11 -6.07
CA VAL A 123 -1.71 10.03 -5.20
C VAL A 123 -1.54 8.70 -5.92
N ALA A 124 -0.82 7.78 -5.28
CA ALA A 124 -0.82 6.37 -5.64
C ALA A 124 -1.73 5.62 -4.68
N MET A 125 -2.70 4.86 -5.20
CA MET A 125 -3.61 4.03 -4.42
C MET A 125 -3.16 2.58 -4.50
N VAL A 126 -3.11 1.88 -3.37
CA VAL A 126 -2.83 0.45 -3.30
C VAL A 126 -4.07 -0.25 -2.75
N GLY A 127 -4.58 -1.27 -3.45
CA GLY A 127 -5.77 -2.01 -3.04
C GLY A 127 -5.77 -3.43 -3.59
N ASP A 128 -6.69 -4.26 -3.10
CA ASP A 128 -6.75 -5.69 -3.40
C ASP A 128 -8.14 -6.19 -3.77
N GLY A 129 -9.12 -5.33 -4.13
CA GLY A 129 -10.47 -5.82 -4.39
C GLY A 129 -11.38 -4.95 -5.24
N VAL A 130 -12.55 -5.51 -5.58
CA VAL A 130 -13.65 -4.83 -6.31
C VAL A 130 -14.04 -3.52 -5.63
N ASN A 131 -14.09 -3.53 -4.29
CA ASN A 131 -14.47 -2.37 -3.48
C ASN A 131 -13.48 -1.19 -3.62
N ASP A 132 -12.23 -1.47 -4.02
CA ASP A 132 -11.20 -0.44 -4.22
C ASP A 132 -11.06 -0.04 -5.68
N ALA A 133 -11.76 -0.68 -6.62
CA ALA A 133 -11.64 -0.36 -8.05
C ALA A 133 -11.96 1.12 -8.37
N PRO A 134 -13.02 1.75 -7.80
CA PRO A 134 -13.28 3.18 -8.00
C PRO A 134 -12.15 4.06 -7.45
N ALA A 135 -11.58 3.68 -6.30
CA ALA A 135 -10.47 4.38 -5.67
C ALA A 135 -9.17 4.25 -6.48
N LEU A 136 -8.87 3.05 -6.98
CA LEU A 136 -7.72 2.77 -7.87
C LEU A 136 -7.79 3.61 -9.14
N ALA A 137 -8.98 3.74 -9.74
CA ALA A 137 -9.20 4.54 -10.95
C ALA A 137 -9.12 6.06 -10.69
N ALA A 138 -9.49 6.55 -9.50
CA ALA A 138 -9.39 7.96 -9.14
C ALA A 138 -7.95 8.44 -8.86
N ALA A 139 -7.06 7.52 -8.49
CA ALA A 139 -5.66 7.79 -8.21
C ALA A 139 -4.88 8.19 -9.48
N ASP A 140 -3.74 8.87 -9.31
CA ASP A 140 -2.83 9.10 -10.44
C ASP A 140 -2.11 7.82 -10.85
N VAL A 141 -1.91 6.91 -9.90
CA VAL A 141 -1.42 5.56 -10.13
C VAL A 141 -2.19 4.59 -9.24
N GLY A 142 -3.04 3.76 -9.84
CA GLY A 142 -3.63 2.61 -9.17
C GLY A 142 -2.67 1.42 -9.17
N ILE A 143 -2.47 0.79 -8.01
CA ILE A 143 -1.63 -0.39 -7.80
C ILE A 143 -2.49 -1.51 -7.19
N ALA A 144 -2.76 -2.56 -7.95
CA ALA A 144 -3.51 -3.72 -7.48
C ALA A 144 -2.55 -4.81 -6.98
N LEU A 145 -2.89 -5.45 -5.86
CA LEU A 145 -2.23 -6.69 -5.41
C LEU A 145 -2.88 -7.91 -6.09
N SER A 146 -2.08 -8.89 -6.50
CA SER A 146 -2.53 -10.11 -7.23
C SER A 146 -3.50 -11.01 -6.49
N THR A 147 -3.67 -10.82 -5.18
CA THR A 147 -4.76 -11.45 -4.43
C THR A 147 -6.13 -10.83 -4.73
N GLY A 148 -6.16 -9.77 -5.54
CA GLY A 148 -7.39 -9.06 -5.86
C GLY A 148 -8.17 -9.57 -7.05
N THR A 149 -9.43 -9.17 -7.08
CA THR A 149 -10.41 -9.56 -8.11
C THR A 149 -10.06 -9.01 -9.49
N ASP A 150 -10.49 -9.68 -10.56
CA ASP A 150 -10.23 -9.29 -11.96
C ASP A 150 -10.55 -7.81 -12.27
N VAL A 151 -11.61 -7.27 -11.67
CA VAL A 151 -12.01 -5.87 -11.81
C VAL A 151 -10.94 -4.91 -11.30
N ALA A 152 -10.30 -5.21 -10.17
CA ALA A 152 -9.24 -4.39 -9.59
C ALA A 152 -7.96 -4.44 -10.44
N MET A 153 -7.66 -5.60 -11.03
CA MET A 153 -6.50 -5.77 -11.93
C MET A 153 -6.64 -4.97 -13.23
N HIS A 154 -7.87 -4.82 -13.75
CA HIS A 154 -8.11 -4.01 -14.95
C HIS A 154 -8.16 -2.49 -14.67
N ALA A 155 -8.55 -2.10 -13.46
CA ALA A 155 -8.61 -0.68 -13.07
C ALA A 155 -7.24 -0.10 -12.68
N ALA A 156 -6.27 -0.94 -12.29
CA ALA A 156 -4.96 -0.50 -11.84
C ALA A 156 -3.96 -0.35 -13.01
N GLY A 157 -3.12 0.68 -12.95
CA GLY A 157 -2.01 0.85 -13.90
C GLY A 157 -0.82 -0.08 -13.62
N ILE A 158 -0.75 -0.65 -12.40
CA ILE A 158 0.28 -1.60 -11.97
C ILE A 158 -0.39 -2.76 -11.24
N THR A 159 -0.07 -3.99 -11.61
CA THR A 159 -0.53 -5.19 -10.90
C THR A 159 0.66 -5.95 -10.32
N LEU A 160 0.67 -6.12 -9.00
CA LEU A 160 1.74 -6.78 -8.26
C LEU A 160 1.42 -8.26 -8.10
N MET A 161 2.19 -9.13 -8.77
CA MET A 161 2.01 -10.60 -8.75
C MET A 161 2.27 -11.25 -7.37
N ARG A 162 2.81 -10.51 -6.41
CA ARG A 162 3.03 -10.99 -5.03
C ARG A 162 2.18 -10.14 -4.08
N GLY A 163 1.50 -10.79 -3.14
CA GLY A 163 0.70 -10.13 -2.11
C GLY A 163 1.53 -9.45 -0.99
N ASP A 164 2.84 -9.28 -1.17
CA ASP A 164 3.74 -8.65 -0.20
C ASP A 164 3.78 -7.13 -0.42
N PRO A 165 3.36 -6.31 0.57
CA PRO A 165 3.40 -4.85 0.50
C PRO A 165 4.79 -4.26 0.20
N MET A 166 5.88 -4.97 0.48
CA MET A 166 7.24 -4.51 0.16
C MET A 166 7.43 -4.25 -1.34
N VAL A 167 6.72 -5.00 -2.19
CA VAL A 167 6.83 -4.87 -3.64
C VAL A 167 6.35 -3.50 -4.14
N VAL A 168 5.47 -2.81 -3.39
CA VAL A 168 5.06 -1.43 -3.70
C VAL A 168 6.25 -0.48 -3.61
N ALA A 169 7.03 -0.56 -2.53
CA ALA A 169 8.21 0.28 -2.34
C ALA A 169 9.28 -0.01 -3.42
N ASP A 170 9.45 -1.28 -3.78
CA ASP A 170 10.34 -1.71 -4.86
C ASP A 170 9.88 -1.19 -6.24
N ALA A 171 8.58 -1.25 -6.53
CA ALA A 171 8.00 -0.72 -7.77
C ALA A 171 8.23 0.79 -7.93
N ILE A 172 8.09 1.56 -6.84
CA ILE A 172 8.37 3.00 -6.85
C ILE A 172 9.88 3.25 -7.01
N ASP A 173 10.73 2.43 -6.40
CA ASP A 173 12.19 2.55 -6.51
C ASP A 173 12.66 2.36 -7.95
N ILE A 174 12.24 1.26 -8.59
CA ILE A 174 12.62 0.97 -9.98
C ILE A 174 12.06 2.04 -10.94
N ALA A 175 10.84 2.53 -10.71
CA ALA A 175 10.26 3.60 -11.52
C ALA A 175 11.11 4.89 -11.45
N ARG A 176 11.57 5.29 -10.27
CA ARG A 176 12.44 6.48 -10.09
C ARG A 176 13.78 6.30 -10.80
N ARG A 177 14.41 5.13 -10.69
CA ARG A 177 15.70 4.84 -11.35
C ARG A 177 15.56 4.83 -12.87
N THR A 178 14.49 4.23 -13.39
CA THR A 178 14.16 4.24 -14.81
C THR A 178 13.95 5.66 -15.31
N TYR A 179 13.18 6.48 -14.58
CA TYR A 179 12.95 7.88 -14.96
C TYR A 179 14.25 8.71 -14.96
N ALA A 180 15.15 8.48 -14.00
CA ALA A 180 16.47 9.11 -13.98
C ALA A 180 17.29 8.74 -15.23
N LYS A 181 17.26 7.48 -15.66
CA LYS A 181 17.93 7.03 -16.91
C LYS A 181 17.32 7.66 -18.15
N ILE A 182 15.99 7.76 -18.21
CA ILE A 182 15.28 8.45 -19.31
C ILE A 182 15.73 9.91 -19.40
N ARG A 183 15.77 10.63 -18.27
CA ARG A 183 16.24 12.02 -18.24
C ARG A 183 17.70 12.18 -18.68
N GLN A 184 18.58 11.27 -18.27
CA GLN A 184 19.97 11.25 -18.71
C GLN A 184 20.08 11.06 -20.23
N ASN A 185 19.37 10.08 -20.77
CA ASN A 185 19.41 9.79 -22.20
C ASN A 185 18.83 10.96 -23.02
N LEU A 186 17.74 11.57 -22.55
CA LEU A 186 17.14 12.74 -23.20
C LEU A 186 18.04 13.96 -23.13
N PHE A 187 18.71 14.20 -22.00
CA PHE A 187 19.70 15.28 -21.87
C PHE A 187 20.82 15.15 -22.91
N TRP A 188 21.40 13.95 -23.05
CA TRP A 188 22.44 13.71 -24.06
C TRP A 188 21.91 13.88 -25.48
N ALA A 189 20.73 13.35 -25.78
CA ALA A 189 20.10 13.53 -27.09
C ALA A 189 19.90 15.02 -27.44
N LEU A 190 19.42 15.83 -26.50
CA LEU A 190 19.29 17.28 -26.70
C LEU A 190 20.66 17.96 -26.83
N ALA A 191 21.63 17.63 -25.98
CA ALA A 191 22.97 18.24 -26.02
C ALA A 191 23.65 18.02 -27.38
N TYR A 192 23.56 16.80 -27.94
CA TYR A 192 24.09 16.51 -29.26
C TYR A 192 23.42 17.33 -30.36
N ASN A 193 22.09 17.51 -30.30
CA ASN A 193 21.38 18.33 -31.28
C ASN A 193 21.70 19.82 -31.15
N VAL A 194 21.78 20.33 -29.91
CA VAL A 194 22.12 21.74 -29.63
C VAL A 194 23.52 22.09 -30.13
N VAL A 195 24.47 21.17 -30.05
CA VAL A 195 25.84 21.38 -30.57
C VAL A 195 25.94 21.05 -32.06
N GLY A 196 25.30 19.97 -32.50
CA GLY A 196 25.40 19.45 -33.86
C GLY A 196 24.72 20.33 -34.90
N ILE A 197 23.56 20.92 -34.61
CA ILE A 197 22.82 21.76 -35.55
C ILE A 197 23.64 23.03 -35.91
N PRO A 198 24.17 23.82 -34.95
CA PRO A 198 25.03 24.96 -35.28
C PRO A 198 26.29 24.54 -36.05
N LEU A 199 26.99 23.48 -35.61
CA LEU A 199 28.19 23.01 -36.30
C LEU A 199 27.91 22.59 -37.75
N ALA A 200 26.78 21.93 -38.01
CA ALA A 200 26.35 21.58 -39.34
C ALA A 200 25.98 22.82 -40.17
N ALA A 201 25.29 23.81 -39.58
CA ALA A 201 24.95 25.07 -40.22
C ALA A 201 26.18 25.88 -40.62
N PHE A 202 27.26 25.84 -39.83
CA PHE A 202 28.56 26.46 -40.17
C PHE A 202 29.45 25.59 -41.07
N GLY A 203 28.98 24.41 -41.52
CA GLY A 203 29.74 23.50 -42.38
C GLY A 203 30.90 22.78 -41.69
N LEU A 204 30.98 22.84 -40.35
CA LEU A 204 32.05 22.26 -39.53
C LEU A 204 31.80 20.80 -39.14
N LEU A 205 30.63 20.24 -39.48
CA LEU A 205 30.24 18.87 -39.15
C LEU A 205 30.10 18.02 -40.41
N SER A 206 30.90 16.95 -40.54
CA SER A 206 30.72 16.01 -41.65
C SER A 206 29.55 15.04 -41.34
N PRO A 207 28.71 14.69 -42.33
CA PRO A 207 27.61 13.73 -42.15
C PRO A 207 28.07 12.37 -41.64
N VAL A 208 29.28 11.95 -41.99
CA VAL A 208 29.88 10.68 -41.56
C VAL A 208 30.19 10.71 -40.05
N VAL A 209 30.76 11.81 -39.55
CA VAL A 209 31.06 11.97 -38.11
C VAL A 209 29.77 12.07 -37.30
N ALA A 210 28.76 12.79 -37.81
CA ALA A 210 27.44 12.86 -37.19
C ALA A 210 26.77 11.47 -37.11
N GLY A 211 26.80 10.71 -38.20
CA GLY A 211 26.26 9.35 -38.24
C GLY A 211 26.98 8.37 -37.30
N ALA A 212 28.31 8.45 -37.23
CA ALA A 212 29.11 7.63 -36.31
C ALA A 212 28.80 7.95 -34.84
N ALA A 213 28.69 9.23 -34.48
CA ALA A 213 28.31 9.67 -33.14
C ALA A 213 26.89 9.19 -32.75
N MET A 214 25.95 9.22 -33.70
CA MET A 214 24.58 8.73 -33.49
C MET A 214 24.54 7.21 -33.25
N ALA A 215 25.33 6.43 -34.00
CA ALA A 215 25.45 4.99 -33.78
C ALA A 215 26.06 4.66 -32.41
N PHE A 216 27.11 5.38 -31.99
CA PHE A 216 27.75 5.21 -30.69
C PHE A 216 26.84 5.61 -29.51
N SER A 217 25.98 6.61 -29.72
CA SER A 217 24.95 7.04 -28.76
C SER A 217 23.98 5.90 -28.45
N SER A 218 23.51 5.16 -29.46
CA SER A 218 22.63 4.01 -29.25
C SER A 218 23.26 2.93 -28.36
N VAL A 219 24.54 2.61 -28.58
CA VAL A 219 25.28 1.64 -27.76
C VAL A 219 25.43 2.15 -26.32
N SER A 220 25.72 3.44 -26.15
CA SER A 220 25.85 4.07 -24.83
C SER A 220 24.53 4.13 -24.07
N VAL A 221 23.42 4.45 -24.75
CA VAL A 221 22.07 4.50 -24.20
C VAL A 221 21.60 3.11 -23.79
N VAL A 222 21.75 2.10 -24.66
CA VAL A 222 21.41 0.71 -24.35
C VAL A 222 22.29 0.20 -23.21
N GLY A 223 23.61 0.45 -23.24
CA GLY A 223 24.52 0.11 -22.16
C GLY A 223 24.13 0.75 -20.82
N ASN A 224 23.76 2.03 -20.83
CA ASN A 224 23.31 2.75 -19.65
C ASN A 224 21.98 2.20 -19.09
N ALA A 225 21.06 1.80 -19.97
CA ALA A 225 19.82 1.13 -19.59
C ALA A 225 20.08 -0.26 -19.01
N LEU A 226 21.03 -1.03 -19.55
CA LEU A 226 21.41 -2.34 -19.05
C LEU A 226 21.97 -2.30 -17.62
N LEU A 227 22.48 -1.16 -17.15
CA LEU A 227 22.88 -1.00 -15.74
C LEU A 227 21.68 -1.16 -14.78
N LEU A 228 20.45 -0.92 -15.22
CA LEU A 228 19.25 -1.20 -14.41
C LEU A 228 19.06 -2.70 -14.16
N ARG A 229 19.63 -3.60 -14.98
CA ARG A 229 19.61 -5.05 -14.70
C ARG A 229 20.38 -5.43 -13.44
N ARG A 230 21.25 -4.55 -12.93
CA ARG A 230 22.00 -4.74 -11.68
C ARG A 230 21.19 -4.30 -10.45
N TRP A 231 20.04 -3.66 -10.65
CA TRP A 231 19.15 -3.31 -9.56
C TRP A 231 18.66 -4.57 -8.85
N ARG A 232 18.62 -4.52 -7.52
CA ARG A 232 18.06 -5.57 -6.68
C ARG A 232 16.94 -4.98 -5.81
N PRO A 233 15.78 -5.63 -5.74
CA PRO A 233 14.70 -5.21 -4.84
C PRO A 233 15.17 -5.30 -3.38
N ALA A 234 14.71 -4.35 -2.55
CA ALA A 234 15.06 -4.34 -1.13
C ALA A 234 14.47 -5.55 -0.39
N GLY A 235 13.31 -6.04 -0.84
CA GLY A 235 12.68 -7.25 -0.29
C GLY A 235 13.45 -8.56 -0.56
N GLU A 236 14.38 -8.57 -1.51
CA GLU A 236 15.24 -9.74 -1.80
C GLU A 236 16.47 -9.80 -0.88
N VAL A 237 16.91 -8.66 -0.36
CA VAL A 237 18.12 -8.55 0.50
C VAL A 237 17.84 -8.97 1.95
N GLN A 238 16.57 -9.09 2.34
CA GLN A 238 16.14 -9.49 3.69
C GLN A 238 15.77 -10.99 3.81
N ARG A 239 16.04 -11.80 2.78
CA ARG A 239 15.96 -13.26 2.85
C ARG A 239 17.32 -13.90 3.09
#